data_AF-A0A9X4XM64-F1
#
_entry.id   AF-A0A9X4XM64-F1
#
_cell.length_a   1.000
_cell.length_b   1.000
_cell.length_c   1.000
_cell.angle_alpha   90.00
_cell.angle_beta   90.00
_cell.angle_gamma   90.00
#
_symmetry.space_group_name_H-M   'P 1'
#
loop_
_entity.id
_entity.type
_entity.pdbx_description
1 polymer ?
#
loop_
_entity_poly.entity_id
_entity_poly.type
_entity_poly.pdbx_seq_one_letter_code
_entity_poly.pdbx_strand_id
1 'polypeptide(L)'
;MRALVVVAASLMLALPVPAWSQAKGGAKPPAPPAGATVRYTTIFGELMGSLQSDAIWRETRQGGRVTSAVLDVCHSVSATSARKDRFVVTLEPQGGKLVGSGHSEPDQVPVKVSLTRRATGDTFALEGTITRGDTTLTVAASDLGDMSEAEFRDQQSTEDEIVTAPANFAEVSPIAVAVRVSRDGFLDVVKSLRGQGARVDYASLVQSCADLRGGRQTVRIETAPERAAALVAKLQAMPGVVAAGWTSGSYGIERSVRVKAAAWTDSGSLKADALAERIGAAVGTALGAKPVSSQWDDVTRELTLKLERPDQAARGLDLTEVIELTLLVGPETPAGGDGLVIWIGESSVEPADRAADSRLAFTSGYQGGDEESAAIEFEALIAALARDLDGQVWDSENARWK
;
A
#
# COMPACT_ATOMS: atom_id res chain seq x y z
N MET A 1 -44.57 1.29 -52.78
CA MET A 1 -45.03 2.19 -53.86
C MET A 1 -44.36 3.55 -53.70
N ARG A 2 -43.80 4.10 -54.79
CA ARG A 2 -43.27 5.47 -55.01
C ARG A 2 -42.01 5.82 -54.18
N ALA A 3 -40.77 5.72 -54.68
CA ALA A 3 -40.13 6.28 -55.88
C ALA A 3 -40.13 7.81 -55.92
N LEU A 4 -38.97 8.42 -55.67
CA LEU A 4 -38.59 9.71 -56.23
C LEU A 4 -37.06 9.77 -56.40
N VAL A 5 -36.71 9.77 -57.68
CA VAL A 5 -35.38 9.92 -58.26
C VAL A 5 -35.14 11.42 -58.44
N VAL A 6 -33.98 11.93 -58.03
CA VAL A 6 -33.44 13.19 -58.53
C VAL A 6 -32.02 12.93 -59.04
N VAL A 7 -31.90 13.05 -60.36
CA VAL A 7 -30.65 13.01 -61.13
C VAL A 7 -30.07 14.42 -61.17
N ALA A 8 -28.77 14.56 -60.88
CA ALA A 8 -27.98 15.73 -61.26
C ALA A 8 -26.64 15.27 -61.85
N ALA A 9 -26.54 15.39 -63.17
CA ALA A 9 -25.29 15.43 -63.95
C ALA A 9 -24.57 16.76 -63.67
N SER A 10 -23.28 17.01 -63.85
CA SER A 10 -22.08 16.26 -64.27
C SER A 10 -20.94 17.29 -64.25
N LEU A 11 -19.71 16.92 -63.89
CA LEU A 11 -18.49 17.40 -64.59
C LEU A 11 -17.28 16.56 -64.14
N MET A 12 -16.85 15.65 -65.00
CA MET A 12 -15.56 14.97 -64.90
C MET A 12 -14.52 15.79 -65.66
N LEU A 13 -13.42 16.13 -64.99
CA LEU A 13 -12.17 16.55 -65.63
C LEU A 13 -11.18 15.40 -65.48
N ALA A 14 -10.83 14.81 -66.62
CA ALA A 14 -9.86 13.74 -66.77
C ALA A 14 -8.43 14.30 -66.70
N LEU A 15 -7.56 13.63 -65.94
CA LEU A 15 -6.11 13.71 -66.07
C LEU A 15 -5.50 12.30 -65.90
N PRO A 16 -4.36 12.01 -66.57
CA PRO A 16 -4.06 10.70 -67.14
C PRO A 16 -3.45 9.71 -66.14
N VAL A 17 -3.81 8.44 -66.32
CA VAL A 17 -3.19 7.27 -65.71
C VAL A 17 -1.85 7.00 -66.42
N PRO A 18 -0.72 6.89 -65.70
CA PRO A 18 0.41 6.13 -66.21
C PRO A 18 0.19 4.64 -65.91
N ALA A 19 0.35 3.86 -66.97
CA ALA A 19 0.20 2.42 -67.04
C ALA A 19 1.01 1.66 -65.97
N TRP A 20 0.42 0.57 -65.48
CA TRP A 20 1.12 -0.49 -64.77
C TRP A 20 2.14 -1.16 -65.69
N SER A 21 3.42 -1.08 -65.31
CA SER A 21 4.43 -2.03 -65.76
C SER A 21 4.43 -3.23 -64.80
N GLN A 22 4.08 -4.42 -65.31
CA GLN A 22 4.39 -5.68 -64.63
C GLN A 22 5.89 -5.96 -64.79
N ALA A 23 6.67 -5.65 -63.76
CA ALA A 23 8.00 -6.20 -63.56
C ALA A 23 7.92 -7.35 -62.55
N LYS A 24 8.26 -8.56 -63.03
CA LYS A 24 8.50 -9.76 -62.23
C LYS A 24 9.66 -9.51 -61.25
N GLY A 25 9.49 -9.96 -60.00
CA GLY A 25 10.57 -10.18 -59.03
C GLY A 25 11.04 -8.92 -58.27
N GLY A 26 10.26 -8.51 -57.26
CA GLY A 26 10.67 -7.49 -56.29
C GLY A 26 10.87 -8.12 -54.92
N ALA A 27 12.07 -7.99 -54.38
CA ALA A 27 12.43 -8.37 -53.02
C ALA A 27 11.42 -7.80 -51.99
N LYS A 28 11.25 -8.54 -50.88
CA LYS A 28 10.57 -8.06 -49.68
C LYS A 28 11.03 -6.62 -49.39
N PRO A 29 10.12 -5.67 -49.10
CA PRO A 29 10.52 -4.32 -48.71
C PRO A 29 11.59 -4.43 -47.61
N PRO A 30 12.67 -3.64 -47.64
CA PRO A 30 13.57 -3.58 -46.49
C PRO A 30 12.69 -3.28 -45.29
N ALA A 31 12.86 -4.05 -44.21
CA ALA A 31 12.26 -3.68 -42.94
C ALA A 31 12.58 -2.20 -42.70
N PRO A 32 11.62 -1.38 -42.24
CA PRO A 32 11.91 -0.02 -41.85
C PRO A 32 13.15 -0.04 -40.96
N PRO A 33 14.13 0.86 -41.13
CA PRO A 33 15.32 0.86 -40.29
C PRO A 33 14.85 0.84 -38.85
N ALA A 34 15.27 -0.19 -38.11
CA ALA A 34 14.84 -0.39 -36.73
C ALA A 34 15.19 0.90 -35.98
N GLY A 35 14.15 1.66 -35.64
CA GLY A 35 14.29 2.79 -34.72
C GLY A 35 14.94 2.28 -33.44
N ALA A 36 15.56 3.20 -32.69
CA ALA A 36 16.11 2.84 -31.39
C ALA A 36 15.01 2.17 -30.54
N THR A 37 15.27 0.97 -30.04
CA THR A 37 14.37 0.24 -29.16
C THR A 37 14.88 0.30 -27.73
N VAL A 38 13.96 0.47 -26.77
CA VAL A 38 14.26 0.48 -25.34
C VAL A 38 13.80 -0.84 -24.74
N ARG A 39 14.68 -1.48 -23.97
CA ARG A 39 14.41 -2.75 -23.26
C ARG A 39 14.77 -2.61 -21.79
N TYR A 40 13.99 -3.26 -20.94
CA TYR A 40 14.14 -3.23 -19.49
C TYR A 40 14.41 -4.62 -18.95
N THR A 41 15.21 -4.73 -17.91
CA THR A 41 15.44 -5.95 -17.13
C THR A 41 15.46 -5.56 -15.66
N THR A 42 14.79 -6.34 -14.83
CA THR A 42 14.89 -6.22 -13.37
C THR A 42 15.82 -7.31 -12.84
N ILE A 43 16.76 -6.95 -11.98
CA ILE A 43 17.81 -7.84 -11.46
C ILE A 43 17.77 -7.77 -9.93
N PHE A 44 17.67 -8.93 -9.27
CA PHE A 44 17.57 -9.01 -7.81
C PHE A 44 18.82 -9.68 -7.22
N GLY A 45 19.46 -9.06 -6.23
CA GLY A 45 20.54 -9.63 -5.42
C GLY A 45 21.91 -9.76 -6.08
N GLU A 46 21.99 -9.92 -7.40
CA GLU A 46 23.21 -10.37 -8.10
C GLU A 46 24.30 -9.30 -8.30
N LEU A 47 23.98 -8.01 -8.14
CA LEU A 47 24.88 -6.93 -8.53
C LEU A 47 25.76 -6.39 -7.39
N MET A 48 25.35 -6.58 -6.13
CA MET A 48 25.97 -5.92 -4.97
C MET A 48 26.59 -6.91 -3.98
N GLY A 49 27.01 -8.09 -4.45
CA GLY A 49 27.61 -9.13 -3.61
C GLY A 49 26.60 -9.71 -2.62
N SER A 50 26.90 -9.63 -1.32
CA SER A 50 25.99 -10.11 -0.26
C SER A 50 24.93 -9.09 0.14
N LEU A 51 24.95 -7.89 -0.43
CA LEU A 51 23.96 -6.86 -0.13
C LEU A 51 22.65 -7.15 -0.85
N GLN A 52 21.54 -7.07 -0.12
CA GLN A 52 20.22 -7.05 -0.73
C GLN A 52 20.15 -5.89 -1.72
N SER A 53 19.87 -6.19 -2.98
CA SER A 53 19.82 -5.22 -4.06
C SER A 53 18.68 -5.51 -5.03
N ASP A 54 18.16 -4.43 -5.60
CA ASP A 54 17.19 -4.40 -6.68
C ASP A 54 17.77 -3.44 -7.71
N ALA A 55 17.90 -3.91 -8.95
CA ALA A 55 18.40 -3.11 -10.04
C ALA A 55 17.48 -3.12 -11.25
N ILE A 56 17.38 -1.97 -11.91
CA ILE A 56 16.74 -1.82 -13.21
C ILE A 56 17.85 -1.54 -14.22
N TRP A 57 17.89 -2.39 -15.24
CA TRP A 57 18.77 -2.27 -16.37
C TRP A 57 17.96 -1.86 -17.60
N ARG A 58 18.20 -0.65 -18.09
CA ARG A 58 17.52 -0.08 -19.26
C ARG A 58 18.50 0.08 -20.41
N GLU A 59 18.32 -0.65 -21.50
CA GLU A 59 19.15 -0.53 -22.69
C GLU A 59 18.44 0.22 -23.80
N THR A 60 19.21 1.02 -24.54
CA THR A 60 18.82 1.50 -25.86
C THR A 60 19.59 0.69 -26.91
N ARG A 61 18.85 0.09 -27.85
CA ARG A 61 19.42 -0.75 -28.91
C ARG A 61 19.11 -0.18 -30.28
N GLN A 62 20.05 -0.36 -31.20
CA GLN A 62 19.84 -0.13 -32.63
C GLN A 62 20.00 -1.49 -33.34
N GLY A 63 18.87 -2.13 -33.64
CA GLY A 63 18.86 -3.56 -33.98
C GLY A 63 19.33 -4.41 -32.78
N GLY A 64 20.31 -5.29 -33.00
CA GLY A 64 20.90 -6.12 -31.93
C GLY A 64 22.02 -5.44 -31.13
N ARG A 65 22.44 -4.22 -31.51
CA ARG A 65 23.57 -3.53 -30.88
C ARG A 65 23.09 -2.58 -29.79
N VAL A 66 23.64 -2.73 -28.57
CA VAL A 66 23.42 -1.77 -27.47
C VAL A 66 24.21 -0.49 -27.75
N THR A 67 23.53 0.66 -27.77
CA THR A 67 24.13 1.98 -28.00
C THR A 67 24.32 2.77 -26.71
N SER A 68 23.51 2.48 -25.68
CA SER A 68 23.67 2.99 -24.32
C SER A 68 22.88 2.11 -23.35
N ALA A 69 23.25 2.15 -22.08
CA ALA A 69 22.46 1.55 -21.01
C ALA A 69 22.36 2.51 -19.82
N VAL A 70 21.33 2.35 -19.01
CA VAL A 70 21.20 2.98 -17.69
C VAL A 70 21.08 1.86 -16.67
N LEU A 71 21.97 1.88 -15.68
CA LEU A 71 21.95 0.98 -14.56
C LEU A 71 21.49 1.77 -13.32
N ASP A 72 20.29 1.45 -12.83
CA ASP A 72 19.70 1.99 -11.61
C ASP A 72 19.71 0.91 -10.53
N VAL A 73 20.65 0.99 -9.59
CA VAL A 73 20.80 0.02 -8.50
C VAL A 73 20.39 0.67 -7.20
N CYS A 74 19.45 0.04 -6.52
CA CYS A 74 19.13 0.31 -5.13
C CYS A 74 19.58 -0.88 -4.28
N HIS A 75 20.25 -0.61 -3.17
CA HIS A 75 20.78 -1.66 -2.32
C HIS A 75 20.78 -1.27 -0.84
N SER A 76 20.81 -2.26 0.04
CA SER A 76 21.07 -2.02 1.46
C SER A 76 22.50 -1.51 1.68
N VAL A 77 22.69 -0.59 2.63
CA VAL A 77 24.04 -0.06 2.97
C VAL A 77 24.91 -1.09 3.71
N SER A 78 24.30 -2.10 4.31
CA SER A 78 24.96 -3.27 4.91
C SER A 78 24.02 -4.47 4.91
N ALA A 79 24.55 -5.68 5.14
CA ALA A 79 23.76 -6.91 5.17
C ALA A 79 22.70 -6.95 6.30
N THR A 80 22.86 -6.14 7.34
CA THR A 80 21.98 -6.09 8.51
C THR A 80 21.12 -4.82 8.56
N SER A 81 21.17 -3.99 7.52
CA SER A 81 20.45 -2.71 7.50
C SER A 81 19.35 -2.69 6.45
N ALA A 82 18.19 -2.16 6.85
CA ALA A 82 17.12 -1.82 5.93
C ALA A 82 17.35 -0.48 5.21
N ARG A 83 18.32 0.34 5.68
CA ARG A 83 18.66 1.62 5.04
C ARG A 83 19.17 1.38 3.63
N LYS A 84 18.58 2.09 2.67
CA LYS A 84 18.90 1.97 1.25
C LYS A 84 19.81 3.11 0.79
N ASP A 85 20.64 2.78 -0.19
CA ASP A 85 21.41 3.71 -1.01
C ASP A 85 21.15 3.34 -2.47
N ARG A 86 21.11 4.34 -3.34
CA ARG A 86 20.77 4.16 -4.75
C ARG A 86 21.77 4.89 -5.62
N PHE A 87 22.19 4.31 -6.74
CA PHE A 87 22.91 5.04 -7.78
C PHE A 87 22.28 4.77 -9.14
N VAL A 88 22.30 5.80 -9.99
CA VAL A 88 21.88 5.70 -11.38
C VAL A 88 23.06 6.12 -12.25
N VAL A 89 23.55 5.20 -13.08
CA VAL A 89 24.71 5.43 -13.93
C VAL A 89 24.32 5.20 -15.39
N THR A 90 24.55 6.20 -16.23
CA THR A 90 24.49 6.04 -17.68
C THR A 90 25.79 5.41 -18.16
N LEU A 91 25.67 4.38 -18.98
CA LEU A 91 26.77 3.57 -19.49
C LEU A 91 26.87 3.70 -21.00
N GLU A 92 28.09 3.92 -21.47
CA GLU A 92 28.41 4.06 -22.88
C GLU A 92 29.34 2.93 -23.36
N PRO A 93 29.20 2.47 -24.61
CA PRO A 93 30.10 1.48 -25.18
C PRO A 93 31.55 1.98 -25.28
N GLN A 94 32.48 1.32 -24.58
CA GLN A 94 33.91 1.58 -24.65
C GLN A 94 34.69 0.26 -24.63
N GLY A 95 35.42 -0.04 -25.70
CA GLY A 95 36.31 -1.21 -25.77
C GLY A 95 35.60 -2.56 -25.53
N GLY A 96 34.37 -2.72 -26.02
CA GLY A 96 33.56 -3.93 -25.82
C GLY A 96 32.85 -4.02 -24.46
N LYS A 97 33.00 -3.00 -23.61
CA LYS A 97 32.30 -2.86 -22.33
C LYS A 97 31.31 -1.70 -22.35
N LEU A 98 30.38 -1.70 -21.43
CA LEU A 98 29.51 -0.58 -21.06
C LEU A 98 30.09 0.05 -19.79
N VAL A 99 30.53 1.31 -19.90
CA VAL A 99 31.28 1.99 -18.84
C VAL A 99 30.59 3.29 -18.47
N GLY A 100 30.59 3.62 -17.19
CA GLY A 100 30.10 4.89 -16.69
C GLY A 100 30.49 5.15 -15.24
N SER A 101 30.23 6.35 -14.77
CA SER A 101 30.48 6.77 -13.40
C SER A 101 29.41 7.73 -12.90
N GLY A 102 29.22 7.77 -11.58
CA GLY A 102 28.27 8.66 -10.93
C GLY A 102 28.53 8.71 -9.42
N HIS A 103 27.51 9.10 -8.68
CA HIS A 103 27.49 9.06 -7.22
C HIS A 103 26.21 8.36 -6.77
N SER A 104 26.26 7.74 -5.59
CA SER A 104 25.06 7.23 -4.93
C SER A 104 24.31 8.33 -4.17
N GLU A 105 23.06 8.06 -3.83
CA GLU A 105 22.19 8.91 -3.05
C GLU A 105 21.47 8.09 -1.96
N PRO A 106 21.38 8.62 -0.73
CA PRO A 106 21.77 9.98 -0.34
C PRO A 106 23.26 10.16 -0.01
N ASP A 107 24.05 9.09 0.04
CA ASP A 107 25.40 9.11 0.66
C ASP A 107 26.49 9.76 -0.20
N GLN A 108 26.22 10.09 -1.46
CA GLN A 108 27.17 10.72 -2.39
C GLN A 108 28.46 9.92 -2.55
N VAL A 109 28.39 8.59 -2.48
CA VAL A 109 29.56 7.74 -2.64
C VAL A 109 29.91 7.62 -4.13
N PRO A 110 31.16 7.85 -4.55
CA PRO A 110 31.55 7.69 -5.95
C PRO A 110 31.31 6.27 -6.45
N VAL A 111 30.71 6.13 -7.63
CA VAL A 111 30.43 4.84 -8.28
C VAL A 111 31.07 4.81 -9.66
N LYS A 112 31.72 3.70 -10.00
CA LYS A 112 32.19 3.37 -11.36
C LYS A 112 31.67 2.01 -11.76
N VAL A 113 31.19 1.89 -12.98
CA VAL A 113 30.60 0.67 -13.52
C VAL A 113 31.34 0.31 -14.80
N SER A 114 31.71 -0.96 -14.95
CA SER A 114 32.31 -1.50 -16.17
C SER A 114 31.79 -2.92 -16.39
N LEU A 115 30.84 -3.08 -17.31
CA LEU A 115 30.14 -4.34 -17.54
C LEU A 115 30.26 -4.78 -18.99
N THR A 116 30.29 -6.08 -19.22
CA THR A 116 30.24 -6.73 -20.52
C THR A 116 28.89 -7.41 -20.62
N ARG A 117 28.14 -7.12 -21.68
CA ARG A 117 26.88 -7.80 -21.99
C ARG A 117 27.14 -8.93 -22.98
N ARG A 118 26.79 -10.16 -22.63
CA ARG A 118 26.85 -11.33 -23.54
C ARG A 118 25.45 -11.85 -23.81
N ALA A 119 24.99 -11.78 -25.06
CA ALA A 119 23.69 -12.32 -25.43
C ALA A 119 23.79 -13.83 -25.70
N THR A 120 22.81 -14.59 -25.22
CA THR A 120 22.73 -16.06 -25.37
C THR A 120 21.29 -16.44 -25.71
N GLY A 121 20.97 -16.50 -27.01
CA GLY A 121 19.59 -16.72 -27.44
C GLY A 121 18.69 -15.56 -27.01
N ASP A 122 17.62 -15.87 -26.26
CA ASP A 122 16.63 -14.91 -25.78
C ASP A 122 17.01 -14.27 -24.42
N THR A 123 18.08 -14.76 -23.77
CA THR A 123 18.60 -14.20 -22.51
C THR A 123 19.97 -13.56 -22.71
N PHE A 124 20.49 -12.90 -21.68
CA PHE A 124 21.84 -12.36 -21.67
C PHE A 124 22.48 -12.45 -20.28
N ALA A 125 23.80 -12.29 -20.24
CA ALA A 125 24.58 -12.16 -19.03
C ALA A 125 25.23 -10.78 -18.94
N LEU A 126 25.41 -10.29 -17.72
CA LEU A 126 26.21 -9.12 -17.38
C LEU A 126 27.39 -9.54 -16.51
N GLU A 127 28.59 -9.24 -16.98
CA GLU A 127 29.83 -9.58 -16.27
C GLU A 127 30.78 -8.39 -16.17
N GLY A 128 31.40 -8.18 -15.03
CA GLY A 128 32.39 -7.12 -14.88
C GLY A 128 32.49 -6.63 -13.45
N THR A 129 32.54 -5.32 -13.26
CA THR A 129 32.80 -4.72 -11.95
C THR A 129 31.94 -3.49 -11.69
N ILE A 130 31.51 -3.37 -10.43
CA ILE A 130 30.97 -2.13 -9.85
C ILE A 130 31.91 -1.72 -8.72
N THR A 131 32.51 -0.54 -8.82
CA THR A 131 33.34 0.05 -7.77
C THR A 131 32.54 1.15 -7.07
N ARG A 132 32.33 1.02 -5.75
CA ARG A 132 31.67 2.01 -4.89
C ARG A 132 32.66 2.46 -3.82
N GLY A 133 33.07 3.73 -3.86
CA GLY A 133 34.19 4.23 -3.06
C GLY A 133 35.44 3.41 -3.35
N ASP A 134 36.03 2.83 -2.31
CA ASP A 134 37.22 1.97 -2.43
C ASP A 134 36.90 0.48 -2.61
N THR A 135 35.61 0.11 -2.60
CA THR A 135 35.19 -1.30 -2.69
C THR A 135 34.85 -1.66 -4.14
N THR A 136 35.50 -2.68 -4.69
CA THR A 136 35.17 -3.22 -6.02
C THR A 136 34.46 -4.56 -5.88
N LEU A 137 33.28 -4.65 -6.49
CA LEU A 137 32.41 -5.82 -6.52
C LEU A 137 32.46 -6.44 -7.91
N THR A 138 32.60 -7.76 -7.97
CA THR A 138 32.48 -8.52 -9.21
C THR A 138 31.00 -8.77 -9.50
N VAL A 139 30.60 -8.49 -10.73
CA VAL A 139 29.26 -8.78 -11.26
C VAL A 139 29.34 -10.01 -12.15
N ALA A 140 28.43 -10.96 -11.93
CA ALA A 140 28.27 -12.17 -12.73
C ALA A 140 26.79 -12.59 -12.74
N ALA A 141 25.94 -11.73 -13.31
CA ALA A 141 24.51 -11.98 -13.47
C ALA A 141 24.27 -12.74 -14.78
N SER A 142 23.52 -13.85 -14.74
CA SER A 142 23.23 -14.71 -15.89
C SER A 142 21.73 -14.89 -16.10
N ASP A 143 21.35 -15.46 -17.25
CA ASP A 143 19.97 -15.84 -17.56
C ASP A 143 18.96 -14.67 -17.47
N LEU A 144 19.43 -13.45 -17.75
CA LEU A 144 18.62 -12.24 -17.69
C LEU A 144 17.70 -12.16 -18.91
N GLY A 145 16.39 -12.09 -18.66
CA GLY A 145 15.38 -11.75 -19.65
C GLY A 145 15.15 -10.24 -19.75
N ASP A 146 14.67 -9.77 -20.89
CA ASP A 146 14.24 -8.38 -21.05
C ASP A 146 12.76 -8.26 -21.42
N MET A 147 12.19 -7.12 -21.09
CA MET A 147 10.80 -6.77 -21.35
C MET A 147 10.71 -5.42 -22.05
N SER A 148 9.57 -5.16 -22.67
CA SER A 148 9.24 -3.87 -23.25
C SER A 148 8.99 -2.82 -22.17
N GLU A 149 9.01 -1.55 -22.56
CA GLU A 149 8.67 -0.44 -21.66
C GLU A 149 7.23 -0.52 -21.14
N ALA A 150 6.29 -1.01 -21.96
CA ALA A 150 4.89 -1.19 -21.54
C ALA A 150 4.78 -2.27 -20.45
N GLU A 151 5.34 -3.45 -20.68
CA GLU A 151 5.36 -4.54 -19.69
C GLU A 151 6.07 -4.11 -18.40
N PHE A 152 7.18 -3.39 -18.52
CA PHE A 152 7.90 -2.87 -17.37
C PHE A 152 7.05 -1.91 -16.52
N ARG A 153 6.28 -1.03 -17.17
CA ARG A 153 5.37 -0.10 -16.50
C ARG A 153 4.21 -0.82 -15.82
N ASP A 154 3.63 -1.82 -16.47
CA ASP A 154 2.52 -2.60 -15.92
C ASP A 154 2.95 -3.44 -14.69
N GLN A 155 4.25 -3.74 -14.56
CA GLN A 155 4.83 -4.44 -13.41
C GLN A 155 5.27 -3.52 -12.26
N GLN A 156 5.24 -2.20 -12.42
CA GLN A 156 5.60 -1.30 -11.32
C GLN A 156 4.51 -1.30 -10.25
N SER A 157 4.92 -1.26 -8.97
CA SER A 157 4.00 -1.16 -7.83
C SER A 157 3.12 0.08 -7.96
N THR A 158 1.82 -0.09 -7.78
CA THR A 158 0.88 1.02 -7.62
C THR A 158 1.11 1.71 -6.28
N GLU A 159 1.17 3.04 -6.30
CA GLU A 159 1.22 3.83 -5.06
C GLU A 159 -0.06 3.62 -4.24
N ASP A 160 0.05 3.66 -2.90
CA ASP A 160 -1.12 3.62 -2.02
C ASP A 160 -2.12 4.70 -2.43
N GLU A 161 -3.41 4.38 -2.47
CA GLU A 161 -4.43 5.38 -2.75
C GLU A 161 -4.60 6.32 -1.54
N ILE A 162 -4.63 7.63 -1.83
CA ILE A 162 -4.86 8.68 -0.82
C ILE A 162 -6.08 9.49 -1.26
N VAL A 163 -7.16 9.40 -0.50
CA VAL A 163 -8.40 10.14 -0.73
C VAL A 163 -8.40 11.39 0.14
N THR A 164 -8.32 12.57 -0.47
CA THR A 164 -8.11 13.84 0.25
C THR A 164 -9.36 14.40 0.94
N ALA A 165 -10.54 14.05 0.45
CA ALA A 165 -11.83 14.50 0.97
C ALA A 165 -12.91 13.44 0.71
N PRO A 166 -12.84 12.28 1.39
CA PRO A 166 -13.85 11.24 1.22
C PRO A 166 -15.21 11.73 1.75
N ALA A 167 -16.30 11.36 1.08
CA ALA A 167 -17.65 11.75 1.51
C ALA A 167 -18.06 11.07 2.84
N ASN A 168 -17.60 9.84 3.03
CA ASN A 168 -17.77 9.01 4.22
C ASN A 168 -16.62 8.00 4.29
N PHE A 169 -16.65 7.09 5.25
CA PHE A 169 -15.60 6.08 5.46
C PHE A 169 -15.93 4.71 4.85
N ALA A 170 -16.69 4.67 3.75
CA ALA A 170 -17.02 3.40 3.10
C ALA A 170 -15.82 2.76 2.38
N GLU A 171 -14.98 3.57 1.74
CA GLU A 171 -13.83 3.12 0.93
C GLU A 171 -12.47 3.33 1.63
N VAL A 172 -12.46 4.07 2.75
CA VAL A 172 -11.24 4.41 3.50
C VAL A 172 -11.49 4.26 4.99
N SER A 173 -10.43 4.01 5.75
CA SER A 173 -10.53 3.85 7.20
C SER A 173 -10.53 5.21 7.91
N PRO A 174 -11.41 5.44 8.90
CA PRO A 174 -11.52 6.72 9.61
C PRO A 174 -10.30 7.10 10.45
N ILE A 175 -9.50 6.11 10.86
CA ILE A 175 -8.29 6.29 11.67
C ILE A 175 -7.03 6.41 10.81
N ALA A 176 -7.07 5.93 9.56
CA ALA A 176 -5.90 5.79 8.70
C ALA A 176 -5.72 7.02 7.82
N VAL A 177 -4.66 7.77 8.11
CA VAL A 177 -4.21 8.93 7.34
C VAL A 177 -2.89 8.58 6.66
N ALA A 178 -2.72 9.03 5.42
CA ALA A 178 -1.46 8.91 4.71
C ALA A 178 -1.04 10.28 4.17
N VAL A 179 0.28 10.51 4.14
CA VAL A 179 0.88 11.68 3.50
C VAL A 179 2.00 11.25 2.57
N ARG A 180 1.86 11.59 1.30
CA ARG A 180 2.90 11.47 0.28
C ARG A 180 3.69 12.76 0.22
N VAL A 181 5.00 12.64 0.39
CA VAL A 181 5.92 13.78 0.51
C VAL A 181 7.17 13.55 -0.32
N SER A 182 7.75 14.63 -0.85
CA SER A 182 9.06 14.59 -1.51
C SER A 182 10.17 14.19 -0.54
N ARG A 183 11.31 13.71 -1.07
CA ARG A 183 12.49 13.37 -0.26
C ARG A 183 12.96 14.52 0.62
N ASP A 184 12.93 15.75 0.10
CA ASP A 184 13.38 16.94 0.84
C ASP A 184 12.41 17.34 1.96
N GLY A 185 11.10 17.17 1.76
CA GLY A 185 10.08 17.51 2.75
C GLY A 185 9.86 16.44 3.83
N PHE A 186 10.32 15.20 3.59
CA PHE A 186 10.02 14.04 4.44
C PHE A 186 10.38 14.27 5.92
N LEU A 187 11.59 14.76 6.19
CA LEU A 187 12.06 14.92 7.57
C LEU A 187 11.24 15.94 8.35
N ASP A 188 10.81 17.02 7.70
CA ASP A 188 10.03 18.08 8.33
C ASP A 188 8.58 17.63 8.56
N VAL A 189 7.99 16.89 7.63
CA VAL A 189 6.68 16.24 7.82
C VAL A 189 6.72 15.31 9.03
N VAL A 190 7.67 14.37 9.10
CA VAL A 190 7.77 13.41 10.22
C VAL A 190 7.99 14.13 11.56
N LYS A 191 8.84 15.17 11.59
CA LYS A 191 9.02 15.99 12.81
C LYS A 191 7.75 16.70 13.23
N SER A 192 6.94 17.19 12.28
CA SER A 192 5.71 17.93 12.55
C SER A 192 4.60 17.09 13.19
N LEU A 193 4.69 15.75 13.08
CA LEU A 193 3.75 14.80 13.68
C LEU A 193 3.94 14.65 15.20
N ARG A 194 5.10 15.04 15.72
CA ARG A 194 5.39 14.97 17.17
C ARG A 194 4.39 15.82 17.95
N GLY A 195 3.78 15.21 18.96
CA GLY A 195 2.78 15.87 19.81
C GLY A 195 1.44 16.16 19.14
N GLN A 196 1.16 15.60 17.96
CA GLN A 196 -0.12 15.78 17.26
C GLN A 196 -1.18 14.72 17.61
N GLY A 197 -0.88 13.82 18.57
CA GLY A 197 -1.76 12.67 18.84
C GLY A 197 -1.87 11.76 17.61
N ALA A 198 -0.72 11.44 17.01
CA ALA A 198 -0.57 10.59 15.83
C ALA A 198 0.41 9.45 16.13
N ARG A 199 0.06 8.23 15.73
CA ARG A 199 0.93 7.06 15.69
C ARG A 199 1.44 6.91 14.27
N VAL A 200 2.74 6.69 14.10
CA VAL A 200 3.37 6.58 12.79
C VAL A 200 3.84 5.16 12.58
N ASP A 201 3.47 4.56 11.45
CA ASP A 201 3.99 3.26 11.06
C ASP A 201 5.50 3.39 10.80
N TYR A 202 6.30 2.72 11.63
CA TYR A 202 7.75 2.73 11.52
C TYR A 202 8.23 2.19 10.18
N ALA A 203 7.56 1.20 9.60
CA ALA A 203 7.93 0.66 8.30
C ALA A 203 7.81 1.73 7.21
N SER A 204 6.78 2.58 7.28
CA SER A 204 6.61 3.72 6.37
C SER A 204 7.68 4.81 6.51
N LEU A 205 8.48 4.79 7.59
CA LEU A 205 9.62 5.70 7.76
C LEU A 205 10.90 5.23 7.07
N VAL A 206 10.99 3.93 6.77
CA VAL A 206 12.17 3.33 6.12
C VAL A 206 11.98 3.38 4.61
N GLN A 207 12.81 4.17 3.93
CA GLN A 207 12.75 4.31 2.46
C GLN A 207 12.97 2.97 1.75
N SER A 208 12.02 2.61 0.90
CA SER A 208 12.13 1.50 -0.04
C SER A 208 12.87 1.91 -1.32
N CYS A 209 13.23 0.92 -2.15
CA CYS A 209 13.78 1.20 -3.47
C CYS A 209 12.77 1.90 -4.39
N ALA A 210 11.48 1.62 -4.23
CA ALA A 210 10.41 2.31 -4.95
C ALA A 210 10.36 3.80 -4.55
N ASP A 211 10.46 4.12 -3.25
CA ASP A 211 10.47 5.51 -2.77
C ASP A 211 11.67 6.30 -3.34
N LEU A 212 12.86 5.68 -3.31
CA LEU A 212 14.08 6.30 -3.86
C LEU A 212 13.99 6.55 -5.37
N ARG A 213 13.32 5.66 -6.12
CA ARG A 213 13.10 5.81 -7.56
C ARG A 213 12.01 6.83 -7.89
N GLY A 214 10.90 6.81 -7.14
CA GLY A 214 9.78 7.74 -7.29
C GLY A 214 10.09 9.15 -6.77
N GLY A 215 11.13 9.31 -5.95
CA GLY A 215 11.51 10.59 -5.35
C GLY A 215 10.52 11.08 -4.29
N ARG A 216 9.62 10.21 -3.84
CA ARG A 216 8.53 10.48 -2.90
C ARG A 216 8.41 9.30 -1.96
N GLN A 217 7.95 9.56 -0.75
CA GLN A 217 7.69 8.55 0.25
C GLN A 217 6.30 8.78 0.83
N THR A 218 5.58 7.70 1.13
CA THR A 218 4.28 7.76 1.80
C THR A 218 4.46 7.40 3.27
N VAL A 219 4.16 8.34 4.17
CA VAL A 219 4.12 8.09 5.61
C VAL A 219 2.71 7.68 5.97
N ARG A 220 2.57 6.54 6.66
CA ARG A 220 1.28 6.03 7.15
C ARG A 220 1.12 6.40 8.62
N ILE A 221 -0.07 6.91 8.94
CA ILE A 221 -0.38 7.55 10.20
C ILE A 221 -1.71 7.02 10.70
N GLU A 222 -1.79 6.70 11.98
CA GLU A 222 -3.03 6.47 12.70
C GLU A 222 -3.29 7.66 13.63
N THR A 223 -4.50 8.18 13.62
CA THR A 223 -4.92 9.23 14.56
C THR A 223 -6.42 9.14 14.82
N ALA A 224 -6.84 9.61 15.99
CA ALA A 224 -8.25 9.61 16.34
C ALA A 224 -9.11 10.31 15.26
N PRO A 225 -10.23 9.71 14.84
CA PRO A 225 -11.07 10.22 13.75
C PRO A 225 -11.48 11.69 13.89
N GLU A 226 -11.73 12.17 15.12
CA GLU A 226 -12.10 13.57 15.39
C GLU A 226 -10.95 14.57 15.15
N ARG A 227 -9.69 14.09 15.12
CA ARG A 227 -8.49 14.89 14.84
C ARG A 227 -8.01 14.76 13.41
N ALA A 228 -8.39 13.68 12.71
CA ALA A 228 -7.88 13.34 11.39
C ALA A 228 -8.03 14.49 10.38
N ALA A 229 -9.19 15.15 10.31
CA ALA A 229 -9.41 16.24 9.36
C ALA A 229 -8.47 17.44 9.59
N ALA A 230 -8.25 17.83 10.85
CA ALA A 230 -7.33 18.91 11.19
C ALA A 230 -5.86 18.53 10.88
N LEU A 231 -5.49 17.27 11.14
CA LEU A 231 -4.17 16.75 10.79
C LEU A 231 -3.94 16.75 9.28
N VAL A 232 -4.91 16.27 8.49
CA VAL A 232 -4.85 16.26 7.02
C VAL A 232 -4.69 17.69 6.50
N ALA A 233 -5.52 18.64 6.97
CA ALA A 233 -5.41 20.04 6.55
C ALA A 233 -4.03 20.65 6.85
N LYS A 234 -3.48 20.35 8.04
CA LYS A 234 -2.11 20.75 8.41
C LYS A 234 -1.08 20.17 7.44
N LEU A 235 -1.15 18.88 7.15
CA LEU A 235 -0.20 18.17 6.28
C LEU A 235 -0.27 18.70 4.84
N GLN A 236 -1.48 18.93 4.30
CA GLN A 236 -1.67 19.50 2.97
C GLN A 236 -1.03 20.88 2.80
N ALA A 237 -0.93 21.66 3.88
CA ALA A 237 -0.30 22.98 3.87
C ALA A 237 1.23 22.94 3.97
N MET A 238 1.85 21.76 4.16
CA MET A 238 3.30 21.65 4.35
C MET A 238 4.06 21.66 3.02
N PRO A 239 5.22 22.34 2.93
CA PRO A 239 6.10 22.27 1.78
C PRO A 239 6.54 20.82 1.50
N GLY A 240 6.59 20.46 0.21
CA GLY A 240 7.02 19.13 -0.24
C GLY A 240 5.95 18.03 -0.14
N VAL A 241 4.79 18.30 0.49
CA VAL A 241 3.65 17.37 0.48
C VAL A 241 3.00 17.38 -0.90
N VAL A 242 2.86 16.18 -1.47
CA VAL A 242 2.23 15.93 -2.78
C VAL A 242 0.75 15.60 -2.61
N ALA A 243 0.42 14.80 -1.59
CA ALA A 243 -0.94 14.46 -1.23
C ALA A 243 -1.00 14.12 0.26
N ALA A 244 -2.10 14.47 0.92
CA ALA A 244 -2.41 14.00 2.27
C ALA A 244 -3.92 13.82 2.40
N GLY A 245 -4.34 12.75 3.06
CA GLY A 245 -5.73 12.34 3.15
C GLY A 245 -5.89 11.00 3.85
N TRP A 246 -7.05 10.39 3.68
CA TRP A 246 -7.37 9.07 4.21
C TRP A 246 -6.96 7.97 3.25
N THR A 247 -6.76 6.78 3.78
CA THR A 247 -6.40 5.58 3.00
C THR A 247 -7.08 4.35 3.59
N SER A 248 -6.92 3.20 2.94
CA SER A 248 -7.36 1.91 3.49
C SER A 248 -6.68 1.62 4.83
N GLY A 249 -7.38 0.96 5.74
CA GLY A 249 -6.83 0.57 7.03
C GLY A 249 -7.68 -0.49 7.73
N SER A 250 -7.45 -0.69 9.02
CA SER A 250 -7.99 -1.83 9.78
C SER A 250 -9.50 -1.80 10.04
N TYR A 251 -10.18 -0.70 9.73
CA TYR A 251 -11.62 -0.52 9.96
C TYR A 251 -12.36 -0.29 8.65
N GLY A 252 -13.25 -1.22 8.32
CA GLY A 252 -14.19 -1.10 7.21
C GLY A 252 -15.61 -0.81 7.71
N ILE A 253 -16.38 -0.04 6.94
CA ILE A 253 -17.75 0.36 7.31
C ILE A 253 -18.69 -0.83 7.51
N GLU A 254 -18.41 -1.97 6.88
CA GLU A 254 -19.20 -3.21 6.95
C GLU A 254 -19.32 -3.77 8.38
N ARG A 255 -18.30 -3.54 9.22
CA ARG A 255 -18.26 -4.01 10.61
C ARG A 255 -18.53 -2.86 11.56
N SER A 256 -19.65 -2.16 11.37
CA SER A 256 -19.95 -0.97 12.16
C SER A 256 -21.43 -0.79 12.51
N VAL A 257 -21.66 0.02 13.55
CA VAL A 257 -22.98 0.47 13.97
C VAL A 257 -22.99 1.98 14.05
N ARG A 258 -23.97 2.62 13.41
CA ARG A 258 -24.23 4.05 13.52
C ARG A 258 -25.20 4.34 14.66
N VAL A 259 -24.93 5.33 15.48
CA VAL A 259 -25.79 5.81 16.56
C VAL A 259 -25.95 7.33 16.48
N LYS A 260 -26.98 7.88 17.12
CA LYS A 260 -27.15 9.34 17.19
C LYS A 260 -26.09 9.96 18.09
N ALA A 261 -25.27 10.87 17.55
CA ALA A 261 -24.19 11.51 18.29
C ALA A 261 -24.68 12.30 19.51
N ALA A 262 -25.87 12.90 19.44
CA ALA A 262 -26.44 13.68 20.55
C ALA A 262 -26.69 12.87 21.84
N ALA A 263 -26.86 11.55 21.74
CA ALA A 263 -26.98 10.68 22.92
C ALA A 263 -25.64 10.52 23.64
N TRP A 264 -24.54 10.47 22.88
CA TRP A 264 -23.22 10.03 23.32
C TRP A 264 -22.17 11.13 23.40
N THR A 265 -22.53 12.35 23.02
CA THR A 265 -21.66 13.53 23.10
C THR A 265 -22.24 14.58 24.05
N ASP A 266 -21.38 15.36 24.68
CA ASP A 266 -21.71 16.58 25.40
C ASP A 266 -20.79 17.69 24.91
N SER A 267 -21.38 18.75 24.36
CA SER A 267 -20.64 19.92 23.85
C SER A 267 -19.51 19.55 22.88
N GLY A 268 -19.74 18.52 22.05
CA GLY A 268 -18.77 18.00 21.07
C GLY A 268 -17.77 16.98 21.63
N SER A 269 -17.74 16.73 22.94
CA SER A 269 -16.88 15.72 23.57
C SER A 269 -17.62 14.41 23.79
N LEU A 270 -16.94 13.28 23.57
CA LEU A 270 -17.51 11.95 23.80
C LEU A 270 -17.75 11.70 25.31
N LYS A 271 -18.91 11.17 25.66
CA LYS A 271 -19.21 10.60 26.99
C LYS A 271 -18.54 9.22 27.11
N ALA A 272 -17.21 9.20 27.09
CA ALA A 272 -16.39 8.01 26.86
C ALA A 272 -16.71 6.85 27.82
N ASP A 273 -16.79 7.12 29.13
CA ASP A 273 -17.05 6.08 30.13
C ASP A 273 -18.46 5.50 30.00
N ALA A 274 -19.48 6.36 29.83
CA ALA A 274 -20.86 5.93 29.67
C ALA A 274 -21.07 5.12 28.38
N LEU A 275 -20.39 5.51 27.30
CA LEU A 275 -20.43 4.75 26.06
C LEU A 275 -19.69 3.40 26.20
N ALA A 276 -18.50 3.39 26.80
CA ALA A 276 -17.75 2.16 27.04
C ALA A 276 -18.54 1.17 27.92
N GLU A 277 -19.21 1.65 28.96
CA GLU A 277 -20.09 0.84 29.80
C GLU A 277 -21.25 0.25 28.99
N ARG A 278 -21.91 1.07 28.15
CA ARG A 278 -23.03 0.60 27.33
C ARG A 278 -22.61 -0.41 26.27
N ILE A 279 -21.51 -0.15 25.56
CA ILE A 279 -20.92 -1.08 24.60
C ILE A 279 -20.52 -2.37 25.32
N GLY A 280 -19.82 -2.28 26.46
CA GLY A 280 -19.43 -3.43 27.26
C GLY A 280 -20.63 -4.30 27.67
N ALA A 281 -21.72 -3.68 28.13
CA ALA A 281 -22.94 -4.41 28.48
C ALA A 281 -23.59 -5.11 27.27
N ALA A 282 -23.65 -4.44 26.11
CA ALA A 282 -24.20 -5.00 24.88
C ALA A 282 -23.34 -6.18 24.36
N VAL A 283 -22.02 -5.98 24.30
CA VAL A 283 -21.04 -7.02 23.92
C VAL A 283 -21.12 -8.20 24.89
N GLY A 284 -21.15 -7.93 26.20
CA GLY A 284 -21.24 -8.98 27.23
C GLY A 284 -22.50 -9.81 27.09
N THR A 285 -23.65 -9.16 26.83
CA THR A 285 -24.91 -9.86 26.56
C THR A 285 -24.84 -10.71 25.30
N ALA A 286 -24.29 -10.16 24.21
CA ALA A 286 -24.16 -10.85 22.93
C ALA A 286 -23.26 -12.10 23.02
N LEU A 287 -22.17 -12.02 23.79
CA LEU A 287 -21.17 -13.08 23.91
C LEU A 287 -21.40 -14.02 25.09
N GLY A 288 -22.41 -13.77 25.93
CA GLY A 288 -22.59 -14.49 27.20
C GLY A 288 -21.40 -14.30 28.14
N ALA A 289 -20.77 -13.12 28.10
CA ALA A 289 -19.55 -12.79 28.82
C ALA A 289 -19.77 -11.62 29.78
N LYS A 290 -18.97 -11.58 30.84
CA LYS A 290 -18.97 -10.49 31.82
C LYS A 290 -17.88 -9.48 31.45
N PRO A 291 -18.22 -8.19 31.28
CA PRO A 291 -17.21 -7.15 31.14
C PRO A 291 -16.32 -7.07 32.39
N VAL A 292 -15.01 -7.02 32.18
CA VAL A 292 -13.99 -6.95 33.23
C VAL A 292 -13.34 -5.57 33.26
N SER A 293 -12.97 -5.04 32.10
CA SER A 293 -12.37 -3.72 31.99
C SER A 293 -12.64 -3.08 30.63
N SER A 294 -12.49 -1.76 30.59
CA SER A 294 -12.47 -0.96 29.37
C SER A 294 -11.31 0.02 29.43
N GLN A 295 -10.66 0.26 28.30
CA GLN A 295 -9.55 1.20 28.19
C GLN A 295 -9.63 1.94 26.85
N TRP A 296 -9.48 3.26 26.90
CA TRP A 296 -9.35 4.09 25.71
C TRP A 296 -7.88 4.37 25.41
N ASP A 297 -7.50 4.30 24.13
CA ASP A 297 -6.21 4.79 23.66
C ASP A 297 -6.26 6.32 23.46
N ASP A 298 -5.31 7.05 24.06
CA ASP A 298 -5.29 8.52 23.99
C ASP A 298 -4.97 9.07 22.57
N VAL A 299 -4.26 8.28 21.76
CA VAL A 299 -3.77 8.65 20.42
C VAL A 299 -4.78 8.29 19.32
N THR A 300 -5.42 7.13 19.42
CA THR A 300 -6.34 6.64 18.38
C THR A 300 -7.80 6.69 18.78
N ARG A 301 -8.09 6.85 20.09
CA ARG A 301 -9.44 6.73 20.66
C ARG A 301 -10.08 5.37 20.37
N GLU A 302 -9.26 4.35 20.19
CA GLU A 302 -9.74 2.98 20.20
C GLU A 302 -10.13 2.59 21.63
N LEU A 303 -11.26 1.91 21.75
CA LEU A 303 -11.77 1.32 22.99
C LEU A 303 -11.41 -0.17 22.98
N THR A 304 -10.56 -0.60 23.90
CA THR A 304 -10.34 -2.02 24.18
C THR A 304 -11.24 -2.46 25.32
N LEU A 305 -12.09 -3.44 25.06
CA LEU A 305 -12.92 -4.13 26.03
C LEU A 305 -12.33 -5.48 26.36
N LYS A 306 -12.27 -5.80 27.66
CA LYS A 306 -11.91 -7.13 28.15
C LYS A 306 -13.13 -7.76 28.81
N LEU A 307 -13.49 -8.96 28.38
CA LEU A 307 -14.61 -9.72 28.92
C LEU A 307 -14.17 -11.13 29.29
N GLU A 308 -14.90 -11.76 30.20
CA GLU A 308 -14.66 -13.13 30.63
C GLU A 308 -15.93 -13.98 30.57
N ARG A 309 -15.81 -15.20 30.09
CA ARG A 309 -16.86 -16.22 30.16
C ARG A 309 -16.25 -17.59 30.44
N PRO A 310 -17.03 -18.57 30.95
CA PRO A 310 -16.56 -19.95 31.02
C PRO A 310 -16.11 -20.44 29.64
N ASP A 311 -15.02 -21.21 29.60
CA ASP A 311 -14.50 -21.78 28.36
C ASP A 311 -15.53 -22.71 27.71
N GLN A 312 -15.84 -22.44 26.44
CA GLN A 312 -16.89 -23.13 25.71
C GLN A 312 -16.39 -24.42 25.05
N ALA A 313 -15.09 -24.53 24.78
CA ALA A 313 -14.46 -25.61 24.04
C ALA A 313 -13.97 -26.73 24.96
N ALA A 314 -13.18 -26.39 25.98
CA ALA A 314 -12.58 -27.29 26.96
C ALA A 314 -13.46 -27.42 28.22
N ARG A 315 -14.73 -27.80 28.02
CA ARG A 315 -15.73 -27.91 29.10
C ARG A 315 -15.27 -28.89 30.19
N GLY A 316 -15.50 -28.51 31.45
CA GLY A 316 -15.19 -29.34 32.63
C GLY A 316 -13.78 -29.17 33.19
N LEU A 317 -12.95 -28.30 32.59
CA LEU A 317 -11.63 -27.93 33.12
C LEU A 317 -11.65 -26.62 33.94
N ASP A 318 -12.83 -26.06 34.19
CA ASP A 318 -13.03 -24.78 34.91
C ASP A 318 -12.17 -23.62 34.37
N LEU A 319 -11.88 -23.66 33.06
CA LEU A 319 -11.16 -22.60 32.36
C LEU A 319 -12.07 -21.41 32.06
N THR A 320 -11.45 -20.24 31.91
CA THR A 320 -12.10 -18.98 31.54
C THR A 320 -11.58 -18.53 30.19
N GLU A 321 -12.47 -18.24 29.24
CA GLU A 321 -12.11 -17.48 28.05
C GLU A 321 -11.97 -16.01 28.40
N VAL A 322 -10.80 -15.45 28.13
CA VAL A 322 -10.51 -14.02 28.17
C VAL A 322 -10.67 -13.48 26.75
N ILE A 323 -11.69 -12.65 26.58
CA ILE A 323 -12.03 -12.03 25.30
C ILE A 323 -11.53 -10.60 25.31
N GLU A 324 -10.71 -10.23 24.33
CA GLU A 324 -10.36 -8.83 24.06
C GLU A 324 -10.98 -8.40 22.74
N LEU A 325 -11.65 -7.24 22.75
CA LEU A 325 -12.32 -6.67 21.59
C LEU A 325 -11.94 -5.20 21.48
N THR A 326 -11.38 -4.80 20.34
CA THR A 326 -11.08 -3.40 20.05
C THR A 326 -12.17 -2.81 19.18
N LEU A 327 -12.65 -1.62 19.56
CA LEU A 327 -13.60 -0.84 18.79
C LEU A 327 -13.05 0.56 18.53
N LEU A 328 -13.40 1.15 17.40
CA LEU A 328 -13.14 2.55 17.12
C LEU A 328 -14.44 3.32 17.17
N VAL A 329 -14.42 4.49 17.79
CA VAL A 329 -15.58 5.38 17.86
C VAL A 329 -15.22 6.73 17.25
N GLY A 330 -16.04 7.21 16.33
CA GLY A 330 -15.74 8.45 15.61
C GLY A 330 -16.95 9.01 14.85
N PRO A 331 -16.80 10.20 14.25
CA PRO A 331 -17.85 10.80 13.45
C PRO A 331 -18.12 9.96 12.19
N GLU A 332 -19.35 10.02 11.68
CA GLU A 332 -19.73 9.30 10.45
C GLU A 332 -18.96 9.75 9.20
N THR A 333 -18.56 11.02 9.14
CA THR A 333 -17.81 11.59 8.01
C THR A 333 -16.62 12.42 8.50
N PRO A 334 -15.63 12.70 7.63
CA PRO A 334 -14.53 13.60 7.98
C PRO A 334 -14.97 15.00 8.41
N ALA A 335 -16.12 15.46 7.92
CA ALA A 335 -16.69 16.78 8.24
C ALA A 335 -17.52 16.77 9.54
N GLY A 336 -17.60 15.62 10.23
CA GLY A 336 -18.51 15.43 11.36
C GLY A 336 -19.90 14.97 10.90
N GLY A 337 -20.90 15.20 11.73
CA GLY A 337 -22.29 14.83 11.43
C GLY A 337 -23.14 14.68 12.69
N ASP A 338 -24.41 14.31 12.49
CA ASP A 338 -25.32 13.90 13.56
C ASP A 338 -25.13 12.42 13.96
N GLY A 339 -24.43 11.65 13.13
CA GLY A 339 -24.06 10.26 13.37
C GLY A 339 -22.70 10.11 14.06
N LEU A 340 -22.66 9.20 15.02
CA LEU A 340 -21.45 8.62 15.57
C LEU A 340 -21.39 7.16 15.11
N VAL A 341 -20.25 6.68 14.66
CA VAL A 341 -20.08 5.30 14.18
C VAL A 341 -19.14 4.56 15.12
N ILE A 342 -19.50 3.32 15.42
CA ILE A 342 -18.75 2.37 16.22
C ILE A 342 -18.29 1.27 15.27
N TRP A 343 -17.01 1.29 14.89
CA TRP A 343 -16.40 0.22 14.10
C TRP A 343 -15.85 -0.86 15.01
N ILE A 344 -16.05 -2.12 14.64
CA ILE A 344 -15.55 -3.29 15.34
C ILE A 344 -14.26 -3.71 14.67
N GLY A 345 -13.17 -3.68 15.43
CA GLY A 345 -11.83 -4.00 14.95
C GLY A 345 -11.43 -5.44 15.24
N GLU A 346 -10.19 -5.59 15.69
CA GLU A 346 -9.60 -6.87 16.05
C GLU A 346 -10.21 -7.43 17.34
N SER A 347 -10.17 -8.76 17.44
CA SER A 347 -10.58 -9.48 18.63
C SER A 347 -9.69 -10.69 18.88
N SER A 348 -9.51 -11.06 20.14
CA SER A 348 -8.86 -12.30 20.56
C SER A 348 -9.67 -13.01 21.63
N VAL A 349 -9.52 -14.34 21.68
CA VAL A 349 -10.08 -15.19 22.74
C VAL A 349 -8.99 -16.13 23.21
N GLU A 350 -8.57 -15.96 24.46
CA GLU A 350 -7.50 -16.76 25.06
C GLU A 350 -8.02 -17.53 26.28
N PRO A 351 -7.76 -18.84 26.39
CA PRO A 351 -8.09 -19.59 27.58
C PRO A 351 -7.15 -19.21 28.73
N ALA A 352 -7.71 -19.06 29.92
CA ALA A 352 -6.99 -18.78 31.15
C ALA A 352 -7.47 -19.70 32.27
N ASP A 353 -6.52 -20.29 32.98
CA ASP A 353 -6.80 -20.95 34.25
C ASP A 353 -6.80 -19.91 35.38
N ARG A 354 -7.98 -19.67 35.96
CA ARG A 354 -8.20 -18.68 37.02
C ARG A 354 -8.18 -19.31 38.43
N ALA A 355 -7.81 -20.59 38.56
CA ALA A 355 -7.68 -21.23 39.87
C ALA A 355 -6.75 -20.46 40.80
N ALA A 356 -7.02 -20.49 42.12
CA ALA A 356 -6.21 -19.75 43.09
C ALA A 356 -4.78 -20.30 43.23
N ASP A 357 -4.60 -21.61 42.99
CA ASP A 357 -3.35 -22.35 43.23
C ASP A 357 -2.67 -22.79 41.91
N SER A 358 -2.39 -24.08 41.72
CA SER A 358 -1.70 -24.64 40.56
C SER A 358 -2.46 -24.40 39.25
N ARG A 359 -2.04 -23.38 38.48
CA ARG A 359 -2.63 -23.02 37.19
C ARG A 359 -1.97 -23.74 36.03
N LEU A 360 -2.79 -24.12 35.05
CA LEU A 360 -2.32 -24.46 33.71
C LEU A 360 -1.82 -23.21 32.98
N ALA A 361 -0.71 -23.36 32.25
CA ALA A 361 -0.21 -22.38 31.29
C ALA A 361 -0.41 -22.94 29.88
N PHE A 362 -0.96 -22.12 28.98
CA PHE A 362 -1.22 -22.51 27.60
C PHE A 362 -0.16 -21.91 26.68
N THR A 363 0.36 -22.72 25.75
CA THR A 363 1.37 -22.28 24.76
C THR A 363 0.76 -21.54 23.57
N SER A 364 -0.56 -21.59 23.43
CA SER A 364 -1.34 -20.91 22.40
C SER A 364 -2.81 -20.84 22.81
N GLY A 365 -3.54 -19.85 22.29
CA GLY A 365 -5.00 -19.80 22.38
C GLY A 365 -5.69 -20.75 21.40
N TYR A 366 -7.02 -20.71 21.37
CA TYR A 366 -7.80 -21.42 20.36
C TYR A 366 -7.56 -20.77 18.99
N GLN A 367 -6.96 -21.51 18.05
CA GLN A 367 -6.93 -21.14 16.64
C GLN A 367 -7.91 -22.06 15.93
N GLY A 368 -9.07 -21.52 15.54
CA GLY A 368 -10.07 -22.26 14.77
C GLY A 368 -9.43 -22.92 13.55
N GLY A 369 -9.62 -24.23 13.39
CA GLY A 369 -8.97 -25.01 12.34
C GLY A 369 -9.51 -24.75 10.93
N ASP A 370 -10.65 -24.07 10.82
CA ASP A 370 -11.31 -23.70 9.57
C ASP A 370 -11.86 -22.26 9.67
N GLU A 371 -11.98 -21.56 8.54
CA GLU A 371 -12.48 -20.18 8.41
C GLU A 371 -13.91 -19.98 9.00
N GLU A 372 -14.60 -21.07 9.36
CA GLU A 372 -15.98 -21.11 9.85
C GLU A 372 -16.14 -21.09 11.39
N SER A 373 -15.05 -21.13 12.17
CA SER A 373 -15.13 -21.13 13.64
C SER A 373 -14.53 -19.87 14.27
N ALA A 374 -15.01 -18.69 13.85
CA ALA A 374 -14.65 -17.47 14.57
C ALA A 374 -15.13 -17.58 16.02
N ALA A 375 -14.25 -17.35 17.00
CA ALA A 375 -14.63 -17.39 18.41
C ALA A 375 -15.69 -16.33 18.80
N ILE A 376 -15.92 -15.36 17.89
CA ILE A 376 -16.89 -14.28 17.98
C ILE A 376 -17.69 -14.18 16.67
N GLU A 377 -19.01 -14.30 16.77
CA GLU A 377 -19.96 -14.08 15.67
C GLU A 377 -20.21 -12.58 15.48
N PHE A 378 -19.51 -11.94 14.54
CA PHE A 378 -19.57 -10.49 14.36
C PHE A 378 -20.93 -9.97 13.92
N GLU A 379 -21.68 -10.71 13.09
CA GLU A 379 -23.03 -10.29 12.68
C GLU A 379 -23.98 -10.19 13.88
N ALA A 380 -23.95 -11.20 14.75
CA ALA A 380 -24.75 -11.21 15.97
C ALA A 380 -24.33 -10.07 16.92
N LEU A 381 -23.03 -9.78 16.99
CA LEU A 381 -22.50 -8.67 17.78
C LEU A 381 -22.95 -7.31 17.25
N ILE A 382 -22.88 -7.09 15.93
CA ILE A 382 -23.36 -5.86 15.27
C ILE A 382 -24.85 -5.68 15.53
N ALA A 383 -25.66 -6.73 15.38
CA ALA A 383 -27.09 -6.69 15.64
C ALA A 383 -27.41 -6.36 17.11
N ALA A 384 -26.66 -6.93 18.05
CA ALA A 384 -26.83 -6.64 19.48
C ALA A 384 -26.46 -5.19 19.82
N LEU A 385 -25.33 -4.70 19.29
CA LEU A 385 -24.90 -3.31 19.45
C LEU A 385 -25.96 -2.34 18.88
N ALA A 386 -26.41 -2.57 17.64
CA ALA A 386 -27.44 -1.74 17.02
C ALA A 386 -28.73 -1.71 17.86
N ARG A 387 -29.22 -2.88 18.30
CA ARG A 387 -30.41 -2.96 19.16
C ARG A 387 -30.23 -2.21 20.48
N ASP A 388 -29.12 -2.41 21.17
CA ASP A 388 -28.92 -1.92 22.53
C ASP A 388 -28.50 -0.44 22.58
N LEU A 389 -27.99 0.11 21.47
CA LEU A 389 -27.58 1.50 21.36
C LEU A 389 -28.57 2.39 20.57
N ASP A 390 -29.75 1.88 20.19
CA ASP A 390 -30.69 2.55 19.27
C ASP A 390 -30.00 2.97 17.96
N GLY A 391 -29.21 2.04 17.42
CA GLY A 391 -28.35 2.21 16.28
C GLY A 391 -28.87 1.59 14.99
N GLN A 392 -28.14 1.85 13.91
CA GLN A 392 -28.39 1.39 12.55
C GLN A 392 -27.20 0.57 12.07
N VAL A 393 -27.47 -0.39 11.18
CA VAL A 393 -26.45 -1.24 10.57
C VAL A 393 -26.20 -0.79 9.13
N TRP A 394 -24.98 -0.96 8.64
CA TRP A 394 -24.64 -0.66 7.26
C TRP A 394 -25.24 -1.70 6.30
N ASP A 395 -25.89 -1.23 5.23
CA ASP A 395 -26.43 -2.02 4.12
C ASP A 395 -25.47 -1.88 2.93
N SER A 396 -24.57 -2.85 2.78
CA SER A 396 -23.52 -2.87 1.75
C SER A 396 -24.10 -2.88 0.34
N GLU A 397 -25.25 -3.54 0.14
CA GLU A 397 -25.90 -3.64 -1.17
C GLU A 397 -26.39 -2.28 -1.67
N ASN A 398 -26.86 -1.43 -0.75
CA ASN A 398 -27.43 -0.12 -1.06
C ASN A 398 -26.56 1.06 -0.62
N ALA A 399 -25.39 0.79 -0.03
CA ALA A 399 -24.45 1.76 0.53
C ALA A 399 -25.12 2.81 1.44
N ARG A 400 -25.89 2.35 2.43
CA ARG A 400 -26.63 3.23 3.36
C ARG A 400 -26.84 2.61 4.75
N TRP A 401 -27.20 3.44 5.73
CA TRP A 401 -27.60 2.97 7.06
C TRP A 401 -29.06 2.52 7.10
N LYS A 402 -29.32 1.41 7.81
CA LYS A 402 -30.65 0.83 7.98
C LYS A 402 -31.04 0.69 9.45
#